data_AF-A0A1Y1CPT5-F1
#
_entry.id   AF-A0A1Y1CPT5-F1
#
_cell.length_a   1.000
_cell.length_b   1.000
_cell.length_c   1.000
_cell.angle_alpha   90.00
_cell.angle_beta   90.00
_cell.angle_gamma   90.00
#
_symmetry.space_group_name_H-M   'P 1'
#
loop_
_entity.id
_entity.type
_entity.pdbx_description
1 polymer ?
#
loop_
_entity_poly.entity_id
_entity_poly.type
_entity_poly.pdbx_seq_one_letter_code
_entity_poly.pdbx_strand_id
1 'polypeptide(L)'
;MTKSLTFIFSALIILITISSCKRVEKKTISNKIKVGVFDKNGDSPWCITDAIEALKIDPAIDCEVIRASQIMSGELDQFDAIIFPGGSGRGETQSLGETGMEKVVQLVKEKGISVIGICAGAYIMTETPNYPSLNLTGFEAIDIEHDNRGHGLVKFSLTEKGLEIFPELKDQKISLCQYYEGPVLVSTKNSVGIELASMLSDVHTVEGSPANMTNNKPFIVVAQVGKGKVASFVGHPECTPGMRWMLARIVRWATNNEMIKYSESVVRPNFFTEEIIYTKEVKDLQEKYYQMLSGSKDDKLIAIDKVIELACWSSKKWIPGMLRDKDAMVRVKASWALIQLERTDAIPDLEAAAMTETDNNIKIELEKNLKALRGILGSNS
;
A
#
# COMPACT_ATOMS: atom_id res chain seq x y z
N MET A 1 79.73 -51.09 18.59
CA MET A 1 79.47 -52.07 19.67
C MET A 1 79.32 -51.33 20.98
N THR A 2 78.42 -51.78 21.85
CA THR A 2 78.10 -51.29 23.22
C THR A 2 77.36 -49.94 23.26
N LYS A 3 76.35 -49.68 24.09
CA LYS A 3 75.65 -50.43 25.16
C LYS A 3 74.33 -49.69 25.44
N SER A 4 73.34 -50.44 25.91
CA SER A 4 72.05 -50.00 26.46
C SER A 4 72.19 -49.08 27.70
N LEU A 5 71.27 -48.12 27.89
CA LEU A 5 70.84 -47.63 29.22
C LEU A 5 69.48 -46.87 29.17
N THR A 6 68.41 -47.55 29.63
CA THR A 6 67.37 -47.12 30.64
C THR A 6 67.30 -45.64 31.07
N PHE A 7 66.18 -44.95 31.40
CA PHE A 7 64.73 -45.21 31.59
C PHE A 7 64.08 -43.84 32.03
N ILE A 8 62.77 -43.66 31.79
CA ILE A 8 61.77 -42.75 32.45
C ILE A 8 61.96 -41.21 32.32
N PHE A 9 61.00 -40.48 31.71
CA PHE A 9 59.93 -39.75 32.45
C PHE A 9 58.99 -38.92 31.55
N SER A 10 57.71 -38.99 31.94
CA SER A 10 56.64 -37.97 31.85
C SER A 10 56.04 -37.57 30.50
N ALA A 11 54.77 -37.96 30.39
CA ALA A 11 53.75 -37.36 29.57
C ALA A 11 53.55 -35.86 29.86
N LEU A 12 53.35 -35.08 28.79
CA LEU A 12 52.43 -33.92 28.79
C LEU A 12 52.06 -33.57 27.33
N ILE A 13 51.05 -34.24 26.77
CA ILE A 13 50.39 -33.76 25.55
C ILE A 13 49.29 -32.82 26.02
N ILE A 14 49.55 -31.51 25.91
CA ILE A 14 48.55 -30.47 26.11
C ILE A 14 47.61 -30.52 24.90
N LEU A 15 46.44 -31.15 25.08
CA LEU A 15 45.34 -31.05 24.14
C LEU A 15 44.66 -29.69 24.37
N ILE A 16 44.94 -28.71 23.51
CA ILE A 16 44.21 -27.45 23.48
C ILE A 16 42.84 -27.74 22.88
N THR A 17 41.85 -28.02 23.73
CA THR A 17 40.45 -28.01 23.33
C THR A 17 40.02 -26.56 23.13
N ILE A 18 40.03 -26.10 21.88
CA ILE A 18 39.32 -24.87 21.49
C ILE A 18 37.84 -25.20 21.63
N SER A 19 37.25 -24.85 22.78
CA SER A 19 35.81 -24.74 22.93
C SER A 19 35.34 -23.63 22.00
N SER A 20 35.09 -23.99 20.74
CA SER A 20 34.31 -23.17 19.84
C SER A 20 32.89 -23.19 20.39
N CYS A 21 32.59 -22.27 21.30
CA CYS A 21 31.23 -21.85 21.57
C CYS A 21 30.65 -21.38 20.24
N LYS A 22 30.03 -22.32 19.50
CA LYS A 22 29.04 -21.98 18.50
C LYS A 22 27.97 -21.22 19.26
N ARG A 23 28.09 -19.90 19.27
CA ARG A 23 26.95 -19.01 19.49
C ARG A 23 25.96 -19.45 18.43
N VAL A 24 24.98 -20.25 18.84
CA VAL A 24 23.77 -20.44 18.07
C VAL A 24 23.20 -19.03 18.00
N GLU A 25 23.59 -18.27 16.99
CA GLU A 25 22.74 -17.21 16.49
C GLU A 25 21.43 -17.91 16.22
N LYS A 26 20.49 -17.68 17.13
CA LYS A 26 19.10 -17.94 16.91
C LYS A 26 18.81 -17.10 15.67
N LYS A 27 18.93 -17.70 14.49
CA LYS A 27 18.40 -17.18 13.26
C LYS A 27 16.93 -17.08 13.55
N THR A 28 16.49 -15.92 14.01
CA THR A 28 15.08 -15.62 14.14
C THR A 28 14.57 -15.83 12.73
N ILE A 29 13.91 -16.95 12.50
CA ILE A 29 13.05 -17.11 11.34
C ILE A 29 11.98 -16.06 11.61
N SER A 30 12.26 -14.84 11.19
CA SER A 30 11.24 -13.82 11.02
C SER A 30 10.37 -14.41 9.93
N ASN A 31 9.28 -15.06 10.34
CA ASN A 31 8.29 -15.60 9.42
C ASN A 31 7.54 -14.39 8.87
N LYS A 32 8.21 -13.61 8.01
CA LYS A 32 7.64 -12.45 7.37
C LYS A 32 6.47 -12.91 6.51
N ILE A 33 5.42 -12.10 6.45
CA ILE A 33 4.28 -12.29 5.56
C ILE A 33 4.76 -11.91 4.16
N LYS A 34 4.83 -12.86 3.25
CA LYS A 34 5.29 -12.63 1.87
C LYS A 34 4.15 -12.19 0.99
N VAL A 35 4.29 -11.01 0.38
CA VAL A 35 3.22 -10.36 -0.40
C VAL A 35 3.73 -9.99 -1.79
N GLY A 36 3.05 -10.48 -2.82
CA GLY A 36 3.34 -10.08 -4.20
C GLY A 36 2.42 -8.96 -4.65
N VAL A 37 2.95 -7.88 -5.22
CA VAL A 37 2.14 -6.81 -5.86
C VAL A 37 2.21 -6.99 -7.37
N PHE A 38 1.06 -7.22 -8.01
CA PHE A 38 1.02 -7.54 -9.44
C PHE A 38 1.38 -6.33 -10.31
N ASP A 39 2.27 -6.56 -11.27
CA ASP A 39 2.70 -5.60 -12.27
C ASP A 39 2.38 -6.11 -13.69
N LYS A 40 1.55 -5.34 -14.39
CA LYS A 40 1.21 -5.54 -15.79
C LYS A 40 2.26 -4.92 -16.72
N ASN A 41 3.53 -5.26 -16.52
CA ASN A 41 4.68 -4.80 -17.32
C ASN A 41 4.92 -3.27 -17.29
N GLY A 42 4.80 -2.66 -16.12
CA GLY A 42 5.06 -1.25 -15.85
C GLY A 42 3.85 -0.34 -15.97
N ASP A 43 2.65 -0.90 -16.14
CA ASP A 43 1.42 -0.10 -16.15
C ASP A 43 1.08 0.38 -14.73
N SER A 44 0.63 1.64 -14.63
CA SER A 44 0.27 2.28 -13.35
C SER A 44 1.35 2.17 -12.24
N PRO A 45 2.61 2.56 -12.52
CA PRO A 45 3.75 2.35 -11.61
C PRO A 45 3.59 3.04 -10.26
N TRP A 46 2.80 4.10 -10.21
CA TRP A 46 2.51 4.83 -8.98
C TRP A 46 1.59 4.05 -8.04
N CYS A 47 0.57 3.37 -8.57
CA CYS A 47 -0.31 2.53 -7.75
C CYS A 47 0.47 1.35 -7.16
N ILE A 48 1.40 0.77 -7.94
CA ILE A 48 2.32 -0.28 -7.48
C ILE A 48 3.22 0.26 -6.35
N THR A 49 3.83 1.43 -6.56
CA THR A 49 4.70 2.07 -5.56
C THR A 49 3.93 2.39 -4.29
N ASP A 50 2.74 3.00 -4.40
CA ASP A 50 1.90 3.34 -3.26
C ASP A 50 1.50 2.10 -2.46
N ALA A 51 1.15 0.99 -3.13
CA ALA A 51 0.83 -0.29 -2.50
C ALA A 51 2.06 -0.89 -1.76
N ILE A 52 3.23 -0.94 -2.42
CA ILE A 52 4.47 -1.43 -1.81
C ILE A 52 4.83 -0.61 -0.56
N GLU A 53 4.80 0.71 -0.66
CA GLU A 53 5.15 1.58 0.46
C GLU A 53 4.11 1.51 1.60
N ALA A 54 2.83 1.32 1.29
CA ALA A 54 1.79 1.09 2.30
C ALA A 54 1.97 -0.27 3.02
N LEU A 55 2.41 -1.32 2.31
CA LEU A 55 2.74 -2.61 2.92
C LEU A 55 3.96 -2.50 3.85
N LYS A 56 4.97 -1.71 3.49
CA LYS A 56 6.19 -1.48 4.29
C LYS A 56 5.96 -0.75 5.62
N ILE A 57 4.78 -0.14 5.83
CA ILE A 57 4.38 0.36 7.16
C ILE A 57 4.46 -0.76 8.20
N ASP A 58 4.21 -2.01 7.79
CA ASP A 58 4.39 -3.18 8.62
C ASP A 58 5.76 -3.86 8.37
N PRO A 59 6.68 -3.86 9.35
CA PRO A 59 8.02 -4.39 9.18
C PRO A 59 8.05 -5.93 9.10
N ALA A 60 6.94 -6.60 9.39
CA ALA A 60 6.81 -8.05 9.23
C ALA A 60 6.29 -8.44 7.84
N ILE A 61 5.89 -7.49 6.99
CA ILE A 61 5.52 -7.76 5.59
C ILE A 61 6.78 -7.65 4.72
N ASP A 62 7.08 -8.73 4.00
CA ASP A 62 8.07 -8.73 2.91
C ASP A 62 7.30 -8.64 1.60
N CYS A 63 7.47 -7.55 0.86
CA CYS A 63 6.72 -7.34 -0.37
C CYS A 63 7.64 -7.13 -1.57
N GLU A 64 7.24 -7.69 -2.71
CA GLU A 64 7.91 -7.51 -3.98
C GLU A 64 6.93 -7.42 -5.13
N VAL A 65 7.40 -6.86 -6.25
CA VAL A 65 6.63 -6.83 -7.48
C VAL A 65 6.66 -8.21 -8.13
N ILE A 66 5.48 -8.70 -8.52
CA ILE A 66 5.31 -9.97 -9.23
C ILE A 66 4.69 -9.77 -10.61
N ARG A 67 4.94 -10.70 -11.53
CA ARG A 67 4.43 -10.65 -12.91
C ARG A 67 3.68 -11.90 -13.30
N ALA A 68 2.91 -11.81 -14.38
CA ALA A 68 2.17 -12.94 -14.94
C ALA A 68 3.06 -14.18 -15.19
N SER A 69 4.32 -13.99 -15.61
CA SER A 69 5.28 -15.09 -15.79
C SER A 69 5.52 -15.91 -14.53
N GLN A 70 5.60 -15.27 -13.36
CA GLN A 70 5.80 -15.94 -12.06
C GLN A 70 4.54 -16.69 -11.61
N ILE A 71 3.36 -16.14 -11.93
CA ILE A 71 2.07 -16.82 -11.73
C ILE A 71 2.02 -18.10 -12.56
N MET A 72 2.43 -17.99 -13.83
CA MET A 72 2.42 -19.12 -14.76
C MET A 72 3.42 -20.20 -14.39
N SER A 73 4.64 -19.83 -13.96
CA SER A 73 5.69 -20.75 -13.54
C SER A 73 5.45 -21.41 -12.18
N GLY A 74 4.44 -20.97 -11.42
CA GLY A 74 4.11 -21.53 -10.10
C GLY A 74 5.00 -21.01 -8.98
N GLU A 75 5.74 -19.94 -9.20
CA GLU A 75 6.61 -19.30 -8.19
C GLU A 75 5.81 -18.65 -7.05
N LEU A 76 4.49 -18.53 -7.20
CA LEU A 76 3.62 -17.92 -6.20
C LEU A 76 3.33 -18.79 -4.97
N ASP A 77 3.67 -20.08 -4.99
CA ASP A 77 3.48 -20.99 -3.84
C ASP A 77 4.26 -20.53 -2.57
N GLN A 78 5.22 -19.62 -2.72
CA GLN A 78 5.99 -19.04 -1.61
C GLN A 78 5.33 -17.80 -0.97
N PHE A 79 4.24 -17.27 -1.53
CA PHE A 79 3.59 -16.06 -1.04
C PHE A 79 2.38 -16.40 -0.15
N ASP A 80 2.14 -15.54 0.82
CA ASP A 80 0.95 -15.60 1.67
C ASP A 80 -0.21 -14.78 1.09
N ALA A 81 0.11 -13.71 0.35
CA ALA A 81 -0.88 -12.87 -0.30
C ALA A 81 -0.41 -12.29 -1.65
N ILE A 82 -1.38 -11.96 -2.49
CA ILE A 82 -1.20 -11.25 -3.76
C ILE A 82 -2.09 -10.00 -3.75
N ILE A 83 -1.54 -8.87 -4.19
CA ILE A 83 -2.26 -7.62 -4.36
C ILE A 83 -2.41 -7.32 -5.86
N PHE A 84 -3.64 -7.11 -6.31
CA PHE A 84 -3.94 -6.44 -7.57
C PHE A 84 -4.13 -4.95 -7.29
N PRO A 85 -3.19 -4.07 -7.68
CA PRO A 85 -3.25 -2.66 -7.38
C PRO A 85 -4.29 -1.94 -8.27
N GLY A 86 -4.39 -0.62 -8.13
CA GLY A 86 -5.09 0.21 -9.10
C GLY A 86 -4.40 0.22 -10.47
N GLY A 87 -5.15 0.55 -11.52
CA GLY A 87 -4.68 0.47 -12.90
C GLY A 87 -5.83 0.20 -13.87
N SER A 88 -5.72 -0.88 -14.65
CA SER A 88 -6.75 -1.26 -15.63
C SER A 88 -7.12 -2.72 -15.44
N GLY A 89 -8.29 -2.98 -14.84
CA GLY A 89 -8.69 -4.36 -14.49
C GLY A 89 -8.79 -5.29 -15.71
N ARG A 90 -9.33 -4.78 -16.83
CA ARG A 90 -9.32 -5.51 -18.11
C ARG A 90 -7.91 -5.72 -18.64
N GLY A 91 -7.05 -4.71 -18.56
CA GLY A 91 -5.66 -4.85 -18.99
C GLY A 91 -4.93 -5.90 -18.15
N GLU A 92 -5.04 -5.85 -16.83
CA GLU A 92 -4.37 -6.76 -15.90
C GLU A 92 -4.80 -8.21 -16.13
N THR A 93 -6.10 -8.45 -16.27
CA THR A 93 -6.63 -9.79 -16.59
C THR A 93 -6.23 -10.26 -17.98
N GLN A 94 -6.18 -9.37 -18.98
CA GLN A 94 -5.63 -9.70 -20.30
C GLN A 94 -4.15 -10.10 -20.23
N SER A 95 -3.35 -9.43 -19.40
CA SER A 95 -1.94 -9.77 -19.22
C SER A 95 -1.73 -11.08 -18.46
N LEU A 96 -2.67 -11.47 -17.58
CA LEU A 96 -2.67 -12.79 -16.97
C LEU A 96 -3.07 -13.88 -17.97
N GLY A 97 -4.02 -13.57 -18.85
CA GLY A 97 -4.72 -14.55 -19.67
C GLY A 97 -5.63 -15.47 -18.83
N GLU A 98 -6.48 -16.24 -19.50
CA GLU A 98 -7.45 -17.13 -18.85
C GLU A 98 -6.77 -18.15 -17.92
N THR A 99 -5.68 -18.80 -18.38
CA THR A 99 -4.94 -19.75 -17.54
C THR A 99 -4.28 -19.10 -16.33
N GLY A 100 -3.81 -17.85 -16.43
CA GLY A 100 -3.25 -17.11 -15.31
C GLY A 100 -4.32 -16.79 -14.26
N MET A 101 -5.50 -16.36 -14.71
CA MET A 101 -6.64 -16.13 -13.83
C MET A 101 -7.08 -17.40 -13.11
N GLU A 102 -7.21 -18.52 -13.83
CA GLU A 102 -7.54 -19.83 -13.23
C GLU A 102 -6.53 -20.25 -12.16
N LYS A 103 -5.22 -20.06 -12.42
CA LYS A 103 -4.16 -20.32 -11.44
C LYS A 103 -4.32 -19.48 -10.19
N VAL A 104 -4.61 -18.17 -10.31
CA VAL A 104 -4.85 -17.32 -9.14
C VAL A 104 -6.04 -17.82 -8.33
N VAL A 105 -7.14 -18.20 -8.99
CA VAL A 105 -8.32 -18.78 -8.32
C VAL A 105 -7.97 -20.09 -7.59
N GLN A 106 -7.15 -20.95 -8.19
CA GLN A 106 -6.66 -22.19 -7.56
C GLN A 106 -5.77 -21.90 -6.34
N LEU A 107 -4.86 -20.93 -6.43
CA LEU A 107 -4.02 -20.52 -5.31
C LEU A 107 -4.87 -20.10 -4.10
N VAL A 108 -5.94 -19.34 -4.33
CA VAL A 108 -6.89 -18.95 -3.28
C VAL A 108 -7.61 -20.18 -2.73
N LYS A 109 -8.28 -20.95 -3.60
CA LYS A 109 -9.17 -22.04 -3.16
C LYS A 109 -8.44 -23.21 -2.54
N GLU A 110 -7.28 -23.58 -3.09
CA GLU A 110 -6.59 -24.84 -2.78
C GLU A 110 -5.36 -24.67 -1.89
N LYS A 111 -4.61 -23.58 -2.07
CA LYS A 111 -3.39 -23.28 -1.29
C LYS A 111 -3.65 -22.34 -0.12
N GLY A 112 -4.74 -21.58 -0.16
CA GLY A 112 -5.10 -20.63 0.89
C GLY A 112 -4.38 -19.29 0.78
N ILE A 113 -3.77 -18.99 -0.38
CA ILE A 113 -3.15 -17.69 -0.63
C ILE A 113 -4.25 -16.62 -0.63
N SER A 114 -3.97 -15.51 0.03
CA SER A 114 -4.89 -14.38 0.06
C SER A 114 -4.80 -13.54 -1.21
N VAL A 115 -5.90 -12.98 -1.68
CA VAL A 115 -5.87 -12.03 -2.80
C VAL A 115 -6.64 -10.76 -2.45
N ILE A 116 -6.00 -9.62 -2.61
CA ILE A 116 -6.55 -8.31 -2.31
C ILE A 116 -6.58 -7.46 -3.58
N GLY A 117 -7.74 -6.89 -3.92
CA GLY A 117 -7.91 -5.97 -5.04
C GLY A 117 -8.09 -4.52 -4.59
N ILE A 118 -7.46 -3.57 -5.28
CA ILE A 118 -7.61 -2.14 -5.01
C ILE A 118 -8.07 -1.45 -6.29
N CYS A 119 -9.18 -0.70 -6.25
CA CYS A 119 -9.75 0.01 -7.40
C CYS A 119 -9.91 -0.90 -8.65
N ALA A 120 -9.03 -0.81 -9.64
CA ALA A 120 -8.98 -1.71 -10.80
C ALA A 120 -8.86 -3.18 -10.38
N GLY A 121 -7.98 -3.48 -9.41
CA GLY A 121 -7.91 -4.80 -8.81
C GLY A 121 -9.20 -5.23 -8.15
N ALA A 122 -10.01 -4.31 -7.60
CA ALA A 122 -11.31 -4.66 -7.04
C ALA A 122 -12.30 -5.12 -8.12
N TYR A 123 -12.27 -4.55 -9.35
CA TYR A 123 -13.05 -5.07 -10.48
C TYR A 123 -12.65 -6.52 -10.82
N ILE A 124 -11.34 -6.81 -10.83
CA ILE A 124 -10.82 -8.16 -11.12
C ILE A 124 -11.39 -9.19 -10.14
N MET A 125 -11.66 -8.82 -8.90
CA MET A 125 -12.15 -9.74 -7.87
C MET A 125 -13.66 -10.07 -7.97
N THR A 126 -14.41 -9.29 -8.73
CA THR A 126 -15.89 -9.37 -8.79
C THR A 126 -16.41 -10.61 -9.51
N GLU A 127 -17.72 -10.80 -9.48
CA GLU A 127 -18.50 -11.80 -10.20
C GLU A 127 -19.28 -11.19 -11.37
N THR A 128 -18.73 -10.13 -11.98
CA THR A 128 -19.46 -9.29 -12.94
C THR A 128 -19.67 -10.01 -14.27
N PRO A 129 -20.93 -10.17 -14.76
CA PRO A 129 -21.20 -10.79 -16.05
C PRO A 129 -20.48 -10.08 -17.20
N ASN A 130 -19.86 -10.84 -18.10
CA ASN A 130 -19.13 -10.35 -19.28
C ASN A 130 -17.92 -9.44 -18.97
N TYR A 131 -17.44 -9.44 -17.73
CA TYR A 131 -16.17 -8.82 -17.35
C TYR A 131 -15.14 -9.92 -17.02
N PRO A 132 -13.91 -9.84 -17.55
CA PRO A 132 -12.85 -10.80 -17.20
C PRO A 132 -12.50 -10.61 -15.72
N SER A 133 -12.96 -11.53 -14.87
CA SER A 133 -12.85 -11.44 -13.42
C SER A 133 -12.57 -12.81 -12.82
N LEU A 134 -12.06 -12.82 -11.58
CA LEU A 134 -11.69 -14.02 -10.83
C LEU A 134 -12.88 -14.65 -10.11
N ASN A 135 -14.00 -13.92 -9.97
CA ASN A 135 -15.22 -14.44 -9.33
C ASN A 135 -14.95 -14.93 -7.89
N LEU A 136 -14.42 -14.04 -7.04
CA LEU A 136 -13.93 -14.40 -5.70
C LEU A 136 -14.65 -13.68 -4.56
N THR A 137 -15.22 -12.49 -4.75
CA THR A 137 -15.71 -11.70 -3.60
C THR A 137 -17.17 -11.93 -3.23
N GLY A 138 -17.99 -12.54 -4.09
CA GLY A 138 -19.45 -12.52 -3.89
C GLY A 138 -20.11 -11.18 -4.25
N PHE A 139 -19.41 -10.27 -4.92
CA PHE A 139 -19.95 -8.99 -5.34
C PHE A 139 -19.80 -8.82 -6.85
N GLU A 140 -20.79 -8.21 -7.48
CA GLU A 140 -20.72 -7.78 -8.88
C GLU A 140 -20.51 -6.25 -8.94
N ALA A 141 -19.77 -5.80 -9.95
CA ALA A 141 -19.71 -4.39 -10.32
C ALA A 141 -20.86 -4.08 -11.28
N ILE A 142 -21.68 -3.11 -10.92
CA ILE A 142 -22.74 -2.59 -11.79
C ILE A 142 -22.28 -1.31 -12.47
N ASP A 143 -23.00 -0.91 -13.52
CA ASP A 143 -22.81 0.38 -14.19
C ASP A 143 -21.36 0.55 -14.71
N ILE A 144 -20.82 -0.54 -15.26
CA ILE A 144 -19.46 -0.64 -15.79
C ILE A 144 -19.25 0.21 -17.04
N GLU A 145 -20.34 0.55 -17.74
CA GLU A 145 -20.34 1.45 -18.88
C GLU A 145 -20.00 2.91 -18.48
N HIS A 146 -20.14 3.25 -17.20
CA HIS A 146 -19.79 4.53 -16.59
C HIS A 146 -18.69 4.33 -15.53
N ASP A 147 -17.69 3.49 -15.79
CA ASP A 147 -16.57 3.28 -14.86
C ASP A 147 -15.76 4.58 -14.65
N ASN A 148 -15.52 5.35 -15.71
CA ASN A 148 -15.02 6.73 -15.67
C ASN A 148 -16.09 7.73 -15.17
N ARG A 149 -16.65 7.50 -13.97
CA ARG A 149 -17.67 8.39 -13.38
C ARG A 149 -17.13 9.61 -12.65
N GLY A 150 -15.86 9.55 -12.26
CA GLY A 150 -15.20 10.63 -11.53
C GLY A 150 -14.36 10.17 -10.35
N HIS A 151 -13.89 11.18 -9.61
CA HIS A 151 -12.81 11.05 -8.64
C HIS A 151 -13.12 11.92 -7.41
N GLY A 152 -12.46 11.62 -6.30
CA GLY A 152 -12.51 12.49 -5.14
C GLY A 152 -11.90 11.88 -3.89
N LEU A 153 -11.75 12.73 -2.87
CA LEU A 153 -11.59 12.29 -1.49
C LEU A 153 -12.99 12.06 -0.91
N VAL A 154 -13.40 10.79 -0.89
CA VAL A 154 -14.77 10.36 -0.58
C VAL A 154 -14.92 9.92 0.87
N LYS A 155 -16.15 10.03 1.36
CA LYS A 155 -16.59 9.58 2.67
C LYS A 155 -16.94 8.11 2.63
N PHE A 156 -16.52 7.38 3.65
CA PHE A 156 -17.01 6.03 3.95
C PHE A 156 -17.24 5.86 5.45
N SER A 157 -18.04 4.87 5.82
CA SER A 157 -18.21 4.43 7.20
C SER A 157 -17.99 2.94 7.31
N LEU A 158 -17.37 2.50 8.41
CA LEU A 158 -17.20 1.07 8.69
C LEU A 158 -18.51 0.46 9.19
N THR A 159 -18.77 -0.78 8.79
CA THR A 159 -19.78 -1.64 9.42
C THR A 159 -19.25 -2.17 10.75
N GLU A 160 -20.10 -2.84 11.54
CA GLU A 160 -19.64 -3.54 12.76
C GLU A 160 -18.50 -4.53 12.46
N LYS A 161 -18.57 -5.24 11.33
CA LYS A 161 -17.50 -6.14 10.86
C LYS A 161 -16.25 -5.38 10.42
N GLY A 162 -16.39 -4.21 9.81
CA GLY A 162 -15.27 -3.32 9.54
C GLY A 162 -14.54 -2.90 10.80
N LEU A 163 -15.28 -2.57 11.86
CA LEU A 163 -14.72 -2.15 13.15
C LEU A 163 -13.95 -3.26 13.87
N GLU A 164 -14.30 -4.53 13.66
CA GLU A 164 -13.52 -5.67 14.16
C GLU A 164 -12.10 -5.71 13.54
N ILE A 165 -11.94 -5.27 12.28
CA ILE A 165 -10.67 -5.30 11.54
C ILE A 165 -9.90 -3.98 11.67
N PHE A 166 -10.61 -2.85 11.72
CA PHE A 166 -10.07 -1.50 11.80
C PHE A 166 -10.55 -0.78 13.07
N PRO A 167 -10.26 -1.30 14.28
CA PRO A 167 -10.71 -0.72 15.55
C PRO A 167 -10.15 0.70 15.79
N GLU A 168 -9.07 1.09 15.13
CA GLU A 168 -8.52 2.45 15.16
C GLU A 168 -9.50 3.51 14.63
N LEU A 169 -10.49 3.10 13.85
CA LEU A 169 -11.51 3.99 13.28
C LEU A 169 -12.83 3.94 14.05
N LYS A 170 -12.89 3.27 15.22
CA LYS A 170 -14.14 3.10 15.99
C LYS A 170 -14.82 4.41 16.43
N ASP A 171 -14.03 5.44 16.68
CA ASP A 171 -14.53 6.75 17.11
C ASP A 171 -14.85 7.66 15.90
N GLN A 172 -14.59 7.17 14.69
CA GLN A 172 -14.85 7.87 13.43
C GLN A 172 -16.19 7.45 12.84
N LYS A 173 -17.19 8.32 12.91
CA LYS A 173 -18.46 8.09 12.20
C LYS A 173 -18.29 8.13 10.69
N ILE A 174 -17.37 8.96 10.22
CA ILE A 174 -17.03 9.16 8.81
C ILE A 174 -15.51 9.14 8.70
N SER A 175 -15.01 8.36 7.75
CA SER A 175 -13.62 8.35 7.34
C SER A 175 -13.50 8.82 5.89
N LEU A 176 -12.33 9.33 5.50
CA LEU A 176 -12.07 9.85 4.16
C LEU A 176 -11.01 9.01 3.45
N CYS A 177 -11.24 8.70 2.18
CA CYS A 177 -10.32 7.93 1.35
C CYS A 177 -10.36 8.41 -0.10
N GLN A 178 -9.22 8.38 -0.78
CA GLN A 178 -9.17 8.65 -2.21
C GLN A 178 -10.00 7.62 -2.99
N TYR A 179 -10.72 8.08 -3.99
CA TYR A 179 -11.49 7.28 -4.91
C TYR A 179 -11.22 7.75 -6.34
N TYR A 180 -10.96 6.79 -7.22
CA TYR A 180 -10.63 7.07 -8.60
C TYR A 180 -11.24 5.97 -9.48
N GLU A 181 -12.53 6.07 -9.80
CA GLU A 181 -13.24 5.14 -10.71
C GLU A 181 -13.37 3.69 -10.23
N GLY A 182 -13.26 3.46 -8.92
CA GLY A 182 -13.48 2.15 -8.32
C GLY A 182 -14.87 1.56 -8.64
N PRO A 183 -15.04 0.23 -8.55
CA PRO A 183 -16.29 -0.43 -8.90
C PRO A 183 -17.44 -0.03 -7.98
N VAL A 184 -18.63 0.17 -8.56
CA VAL A 184 -19.88 0.21 -7.81
C VAL A 184 -20.32 -1.21 -7.51
N LEU A 185 -20.09 -1.66 -6.28
CA LEU A 185 -20.37 -3.04 -5.89
C LEU A 185 -21.83 -3.23 -5.45
N VAL A 186 -22.40 -4.39 -5.79
CA VAL A 186 -23.62 -4.92 -5.16
C VAL A 186 -23.43 -6.40 -4.87
N SER A 187 -24.05 -6.89 -3.80
CA SER A 187 -23.98 -8.31 -3.45
C SER A 187 -24.69 -9.16 -4.51
N THR A 188 -24.06 -10.25 -4.93
CA THR A 188 -24.74 -11.23 -5.76
C THR A 188 -25.81 -11.98 -4.95
N LYS A 189 -26.78 -12.62 -5.62
CA LYS A 189 -27.90 -13.31 -4.95
C LYS A 189 -27.46 -14.37 -3.94
N ASN A 190 -26.31 -15.00 -4.19
CA ASN A 190 -25.75 -16.06 -3.36
C ASN A 190 -24.44 -15.60 -2.68
N SER A 191 -24.28 -14.29 -2.50
CA SER A 191 -23.06 -13.72 -1.93
C SER A 191 -22.76 -14.28 -0.55
N VAL A 192 -21.53 -14.77 -0.38
CA VAL A 192 -20.92 -15.07 0.92
C VAL A 192 -19.99 -13.94 1.38
N GLY A 193 -19.94 -12.86 0.60
CA GLY A 193 -19.12 -11.70 0.88
C GLY A 193 -19.67 -10.86 2.02
N ILE A 194 -18.77 -10.25 2.78
CA ILE A 194 -19.06 -9.41 3.92
C ILE A 194 -18.63 -7.99 3.58
N GLU A 195 -19.55 -7.05 3.73
CA GLU A 195 -19.25 -5.63 3.66
C GLU A 195 -18.60 -5.14 4.96
N LEU A 196 -17.40 -4.61 4.85
CA LEU A 196 -16.65 -3.98 5.95
C LEU A 196 -16.88 -2.47 6.01
N ALA A 197 -17.24 -1.84 4.89
CA ALA A 197 -17.47 -0.41 4.82
C ALA A 197 -18.46 -0.05 3.72
N SER A 198 -19.22 1.02 3.93
CA SER A 198 -20.13 1.61 2.94
C SER A 198 -19.60 2.97 2.48
N MET A 199 -19.65 3.22 1.18
CA MET A 199 -19.38 4.52 0.58
C MET A 199 -20.58 5.44 0.84
N LEU A 200 -20.31 6.64 1.34
CA LEU A 200 -21.34 7.64 1.68
C LEU A 200 -21.43 8.76 0.64
N SER A 201 -20.36 8.96 -0.12
CA SER A 201 -20.30 9.94 -1.21
C SER A 201 -21.02 9.44 -2.45
N ASP A 202 -21.52 10.39 -3.23
CA ASP A 202 -22.06 10.14 -4.57
C ASP A 202 -21.17 10.80 -5.63
N VAL A 203 -20.31 10.03 -6.29
CA VAL A 203 -19.38 10.48 -7.33
C VAL A 203 -19.97 10.25 -8.72
N HIS A 204 -20.25 11.34 -9.43
CA HIS A 204 -20.79 11.35 -10.80
C HIS A 204 -20.38 12.64 -11.54
N THR A 205 -19.10 13.03 -11.42
CA THR A 205 -18.60 14.29 -11.98
C THR A 205 -18.39 14.28 -13.50
N VAL A 206 -18.38 13.10 -14.11
CA VAL A 206 -18.19 12.95 -15.56
C VAL A 206 -19.56 12.94 -16.25
N GLU A 207 -19.68 13.70 -17.34
CA GLU A 207 -20.91 13.81 -18.12
C GLU A 207 -21.44 12.43 -18.53
N GLY A 208 -22.76 12.23 -18.35
CA GLY A 208 -23.43 10.96 -18.62
C GLY A 208 -23.48 9.99 -17.43
N SER A 209 -22.67 10.21 -16.40
CA SER A 209 -22.67 9.33 -15.21
C SER A 209 -23.94 9.52 -14.38
N PRO A 210 -24.68 8.45 -14.04
CA PRO A 210 -25.88 8.57 -13.24
C PRO A 210 -25.57 8.96 -11.78
N ALA A 211 -26.37 9.87 -11.24
CA ALA A 211 -26.33 10.22 -9.82
C ALA A 211 -26.90 9.10 -8.94
N ASN A 212 -26.54 9.11 -7.66
CA ASN A 212 -26.92 8.17 -6.61
C ASN A 212 -26.49 6.72 -6.85
N MET A 213 -25.38 6.54 -7.57
CA MET A 213 -24.88 5.19 -7.89
C MET A 213 -23.90 4.66 -6.87
N THR A 214 -22.97 5.50 -6.40
CA THR A 214 -21.86 5.10 -5.51
C THR A 214 -22.22 5.17 -4.03
N ASN A 215 -23.18 6.02 -3.65
CA ASN A 215 -23.61 6.15 -2.26
C ASN A 215 -24.38 4.91 -1.77
N ASN A 216 -24.17 4.59 -0.50
CA ASN A 216 -24.72 3.43 0.18
C ASN A 216 -24.40 2.12 -0.56
N LYS A 217 -23.19 2.03 -1.12
CA LYS A 217 -22.64 0.82 -1.73
C LYS A 217 -21.41 0.35 -0.95
N PRO A 218 -21.09 -0.94 -1.00
CA PRO A 218 -19.88 -1.45 -0.39
C PRO A 218 -18.64 -0.72 -0.90
N PHE A 219 -17.81 -0.26 0.03
CA PHE A 219 -16.53 0.40 -0.21
C PHE A 219 -15.35 -0.53 0.10
N ILE A 220 -15.52 -1.40 1.11
CA ILE A 220 -14.58 -2.45 1.46
C ILE A 220 -15.37 -3.73 1.62
N VAL A 221 -14.98 -4.79 0.93
CA VAL A 221 -15.61 -6.10 1.02
C VAL A 221 -14.58 -7.19 1.22
N VAL A 222 -14.99 -8.28 1.88
CA VAL A 222 -14.15 -9.45 2.08
C VAL A 222 -14.93 -10.74 1.92
N ALA A 223 -14.25 -11.84 1.61
CA ALA A 223 -14.85 -13.17 1.59
C ALA A 223 -13.84 -14.25 1.99
N GLN A 224 -14.37 -15.38 2.47
CA GLN A 224 -13.61 -16.64 2.58
C GLN A 224 -13.91 -17.47 1.32
N VAL A 225 -12.89 -17.90 0.59
CA VAL A 225 -13.03 -18.63 -0.67
C VAL A 225 -12.13 -19.87 -0.65
N GLY A 226 -12.74 -21.04 -0.53
CA GLY A 226 -11.98 -22.27 -0.27
C GLY A 226 -11.14 -22.11 0.99
N LYS A 227 -9.84 -22.36 0.89
CA LYS A 227 -8.90 -22.20 2.03
C LYS A 227 -8.43 -20.76 2.25
N GLY A 228 -8.56 -19.87 1.26
CA GLY A 228 -8.03 -18.52 1.29
C GLY A 228 -9.07 -17.46 1.66
N LYS A 229 -8.58 -16.25 1.95
CA LYS A 229 -9.41 -15.06 2.13
C LYS A 229 -9.13 -14.05 1.03
N VAL A 230 -10.16 -13.30 0.65
CA VAL A 230 -10.04 -12.21 -0.31
C VAL A 230 -10.60 -10.93 0.25
N ALA A 231 -10.08 -9.81 -0.25
CA ALA A 231 -10.56 -8.48 0.09
C ALA A 231 -10.57 -7.58 -1.14
N SER A 232 -11.45 -6.59 -1.17
CA SER A 232 -11.44 -5.52 -2.16
C SER A 232 -11.61 -4.17 -1.48
N PHE A 233 -10.79 -3.20 -1.88
CA PHE A 233 -10.99 -1.78 -1.65
C PHE A 233 -11.47 -1.13 -2.94
N VAL A 234 -12.62 -0.45 -2.89
CA VAL A 234 -13.12 0.34 -4.03
C VAL A 234 -12.28 1.61 -4.20
N GLY A 235 -11.90 2.25 -3.09
CA GLY A 235 -10.97 3.39 -3.10
C GLY A 235 -9.50 2.99 -2.97
N HIS A 236 -8.68 3.97 -2.63
CA HIS A 236 -7.23 3.89 -2.58
C HIS A 236 -6.66 4.25 -1.19
N PRO A 237 -6.83 3.38 -0.18
CA PRO A 237 -6.24 3.62 1.13
C PRO A 237 -4.71 3.72 1.05
N GLU A 238 -4.06 2.94 0.19
CA GLU A 238 -2.61 2.84 0.01
C GLU A 238 -1.94 4.16 -0.41
N CYS A 239 -2.71 5.08 -0.98
CA CYS A 239 -2.23 6.39 -1.39
C CYS A 239 -2.88 7.55 -0.61
N THR A 240 -3.73 7.25 0.38
CA THR A 240 -4.45 8.25 1.20
C THR A 240 -3.71 8.46 2.51
N PRO A 241 -3.07 9.63 2.73
CA PRO A 241 -2.42 9.94 4.00
C PRO A 241 -3.33 9.69 5.21
N GLY A 242 -2.80 9.03 6.24
CA GLY A 242 -3.55 8.64 7.43
C GLY A 242 -4.33 7.33 7.33
N MET A 243 -4.50 6.77 6.12
CA MET A 243 -5.24 5.51 5.86
C MET A 243 -4.38 4.41 5.22
N ARG A 244 -3.13 4.68 4.85
CA ARG A 244 -2.24 3.73 4.12
C ARG A 244 -2.03 2.42 4.87
N TRP A 245 -1.96 2.48 6.19
CA TRP A 245 -1.84 1.33 7.08
C TRP A 245 -2.99 0.30 6.92
N MET A 246 -4.15 0.71 6.38
CA MET A 246 -5.29 -0.19 6.17
C MET A 246 -4.97 -1.33 5.19
N LEU A 247 -4.08 -1.11 4.21
CA LEU A 247 -3.64 -2.18 3.30
C LEU A 247 -2.85 -3.26 4.06
N ALA A 248 -1.85 -2.87 4.84
CA ALA A 248 -1.09 -3.81 5.66
C ALA A 248 -1.98 -4.53 6.70
N ARG A 249 -2.94 -3.79 7.28
CA ARG A 249 -3.95 -4.35 8.20
C ARG A 249 -4.79 -5.45 7.54
N ILE A 250 -5.32 -5.21 6.34
CA ILE A 250 -6.16 -6.23 5.68
C ILE A 250 -5.34 -7.45 5.27
N VAL A 251 -4.06 -7.27 4.92
CA VAL A 251 -3.15 -8.38 4.60
C VAL A 251 -2.99 -9.30 5.82
N ARG A 252 -2.76 -8.75 7.02
CA ARG A 252 -2.72 -9.57 8.25
C ARG A 252 -4.00 -10.35 8.47
N TRP A 253 -5.15 -9.68 8.33
CA TRP A 253 -6.45 -10.32 8.50
C TRP A 253 -6.67 -11.46 7.49
N ALA A 254 -6.34 -11.22 6.21
CA ALA A 254 -6.52 -12.18 5.13
C ALA A 254 -5.61 -13.41 5.32
N THR A 255 -4.38 -13.18 5.74
CA THR A 255 -3.37 -14.22 5.98
C THR A 255 -3.47 -14.90 7.36
N ASN A 256 -4.48 -14.56 8.17
CA ASN A 256 -4.68 -15.05 9.54
C ASN A 256 -3.49 -14.78 10.49
N ASN A 257 -2.72 -13.73 10.22
CA ASN A 257 -1.65 -13.30 11.10
C ASN A 257 -2.18 -12.46 12.27
N GLU A 258 -1.41 -12.40 13.36
CA GLU A 258 -1.73 -11.59 14.53
C GLU A 258 -1.97 -10.13 14.15
N MET A 259 -3.06 -9.55 14.62
CA MET A 259 -3.39 -8.14 14.38
C MET A 259 -2.59 -7.26 15.34
N ILE A 260 -1.80 -6.33 14.79
CA ILE A 260 -0.93 -5.44 15.58
C ILE A 260 -1.48 -4.01 15.59
N LYS A 261 -1.12 -3.23 16.63
CA LYS A 261 -1.35 -1.78 16.65
C LYS A 261 -0.31 -1.07 15.78
N TYR A 262 -0.75 -0.16 14.92
CA TYR A 262 0.14 0.73 14.17
C TYR A 262 0.37 2.06 14.93
N SER A 263 1.47 2.74 14.61
CA SER A 263 1.84 4.01 15.24
C SER A 263 0.81 5.12 14.94
N GLU A 264 0.61 6.03 15.90
CA GLU A 264 -0.21 7.24 15.70
C GLU A 264 0.40 8.20 14.66
N SER A 265 1.68 8.02 14.31
CA SER A 265 2.31 8.74 13.19
C SER A 265 1.78 8.32 11.81
N VAL A 266 1.17 7.12 11.69
CA VAL A 266 0.62 6.60 10.41
C VAL A 266 -0.90 6.46 10.45
N VAL A 267 -1.47 6.18 11.63
CA VAL A 267 -2.92 6.14 11.83
C VAL A 267 -3.42 7.55 12.10
N ARG A 268 -3.71 8.30 11.03
CA ARG A 268 -4.13 9.71 11.12
C ARG A 268 -5.50 9.92 10.45
N PRO A 269 -6.59 9.36 11.01
CA PRO A 269 -7.90 9.39 10.36
C PRO A 269 -8.49 10.80 10.19
N ASN A 270 -8.02 11.76 10.99
CA ASN A 270 -8.40 13.17 10.91
C ASN A 270 -7.44 14.01 10.04
N PHE A 271 -6.54 13.38 9.25
CA PHE A 271 -5.62 14.12 8.39
C PHE A 271 -6.39 14.98 7.38
N PHE A 272 -7.44 14.40 6.80
CA PHE A 272 -8.48 15.16 6.11
C PHE A 272 -9.71 15.22 6.99
N THR A 273 -10.42 16.34 6.94
CA THR A 273 -11.64 16.57 7.74
C THR A 273 -12.88 16.80 6.89
N GLU A 274 -12.71 17.02 5.58
CA GLU A 274 -13.77 17.36 4.66
C GLU A 274 -13.70 16.52 3.38
N GLU A 275 -14.87 16.23 2.81
CA GLU A 275 -15.01 15.59 1.51
C GLU A 275 -14.57 16.54 0.39
N ILE A 276 -13.88 16.00 -0.63
CA ILE A 276 -13.47 16.76 -1.80
C ILE A 276 -13.85 15.98 -3.04
N ILE A 277 -15.00 16.30 -3.64
CA ILE A 277 -15.40 15.77 -4.94
C ILE A 277 -14.65 16.54 -6.04
N TYR A 278 -13.98 15.84 -6.95
CA TYR A 278 -13.15 16.48 -7.98
C TYR A 278 -14.02 16.95 -9.15
N THR A 279 -14.86 17.96 -8.89
CA THR A 279 -15.58 18.70 -9.92
C THR A 279 -14.60 19.39 -10.86
N LYS A 280 -15.12 19.96 -11.95
CA LYS A 280 -14.30 20.73 -12.89
C LYS A 280 -13.55 21.86 -12.18
N GLU A 281 -14.22 22.60 -11.30
CA GLU A 281 -13.65 23.72 -10.56
C GLU A 281 -12.52 23.27 -9.64
N VAL A 282 -12.70 22.14 -8.95
CA VAL A 282 -11.65 21.56 -8.10
C VAL A 282 -10.48 21.08 -8.96
N LYS A 283 -10.74 20.41 -10.09
CA LYS A 283 -9.69 19.97 -11.04
C LYS A 283 -8.91 21.16 -11.59
N ASP A 284 -9.57 22.25 -11.95
CA ASP A 284 -8.92 23.49 -12.41
C ASP A 284 -8.03 24.10 -11.31
N LEU A 285 -8.46 24.05 -10.04
CA LEU A 285 -7.61 24.44 -8.91
C LEU A 285 -6.41 23.50 -8.72
N GLN A 286 -6.62 22.19 -8.81
CA GLN A 286 -5.52 21.21 -8.69
C GLN A 286 -4.48 21.42 -9.79
N GLU A 287 -4.92 21.67 -11.03
CA GLU A 287 -4.05 21.98 -12.17
C GLU A 287 -3.30 23.30 -11.96
N LYS A 288 -3.99 24.35 -11.50
CA LYS A 288 -3.33 25.62 -11.16
C LYS A 288 -2.18 25.42 -10.17
N TYR A 289 -2.42 24.72 -9.06
CA TYR A 289 -1.39 24.52 -8.05
C TYR A 289 -0.31 23.54 -8.50
N TYR A 290 -0.65 22.57 -9.36
CA TYR A 290 0.34 21.74 -10.03
C TYR A 290 1.34 22.59 -10.84
N GLN A 291 0.85 23.52 -11.68
CA GLN A 291 1.71 24.40 -12.47
C GLN A 291 2.59 25.30 -11.57
N MET A 292 2.04 25.77 -10.45
CA MET A 292 2.77 26.58 -9.46
C MET A 292 3.95 25.84 -8.79
N LEU A 293 3.98 24.49 -8.77
CA LEU A 293 5.14 23.73 -8.28
C LEU A 293 6.41 23.98 -9.11
N SER A 294 6.28 24.49 -10.33
CA SER A 294 7.40 24.87 -11.19
C SER A 294 7.65 26.39 -11.24
N GLY A 295 6.89 27.16 -10.46
CA GLY A 295 6.91 28.62 -10.48
C GLY A 295 8.02 29.27 -9.64
N SER A 296 7.73 30.47 -9.14
CA SER A 296 8.60 31.18 -8.21
C SER A 296 8.71 30.45 -6.87
N LYS A 297 9.62 30.91 -6.00
CA LYS A 297 9.73 30.41 -4.62
C LYS A 297 8.37 30.47 -3.90
N ASP A 298 7.70 31.61 -3.95
CA ASP A 298 6.43 31.82 -3.23
C ASP A 298 5.32 30.95 -3.82
N ASP A 299 5.27 30.81 -5.15
CA ASP A 299 4.35 29.89 -5.82
C ASP A 299 4.54 28.46 -5.34
N LYS A 300 5.79 27.99 -5.26
CA LYS A 300 6.14 26.64 -4.82
C LYS A 300 5.71 26.39 -3.38
N LEU A 301 5.97 27.33 -2.47
CA LEU A 301 5.59 27.19 -1.06
C LEU A 301 4.07 27.08 -0.90
N ILE A 302 3.32 27.94 -1.59
CA ILE A 302 1.84 27.89 -1.61
C ILE A 302 1.34 26.59 -2.24
N ALA A 303 1.92 26.20 -3.38
CA ALA A 303 1.52 25.03 -4.12
C ALA A 303 1.70 23.74 -3.32
N ILE A 304 2.80 23.59 -2.57
CA ILE A 304 3.01 22.41 -1.71
C ILE A 304 1.87 22.25 -0.70
N ASP A 305 1.45 23.33 -0.04
CA ASP A 305 0.33 23.29 0.90
C ASP A 305 -0.97 22.93 0.20
N LYS A 306 -1.26 23.61 -0.92
CA LYS A 306 -2.52 23.40 -1.64
C LYS A 306 -2.63 22.03 -2.30
N VAL A 307 -1.51 21.43 -2.71
CA VAL A 307 -1.47 20.05 -3.21
C VAL A 307 -1.87 19.05 -2.13
N ILE A 308 -1.48 19.28 -0.88
CA ILE A 308 -1.89 18.45 0.25
C ILE A 308 -3.36 18.72 0.59
N GLU A 309 -3.74 19.98 0.80
CA GLU A 309 -5.09 20.38 1.21
C GLU A 309 -6.17 19.93 0.21
N LEU A 310 -5.91 20.01 -1.09
CA LEU A 310 -6.84 19.58 -2.14
C LEU A 310 -6.72 18.08 -2.49
N ALA A 311 -5.90 17.35 -1.74
CA ALA A 311 -5.62 15.94 -1.95
C ALA A 311 -5.19 15.60 -3.39
N CYS A 312 -4.41 16.45 -4.06
CA CYS A 312 -4.10 16.28 -5.49
C CYS A 312 -3.39 14.95 -5.78
N TRP A 313 -4.08 14.06 -6.51
CA TRP A 313 -3.61 12.69 -6.80
C TRP A 313 -2.26 12.66 -7.52
N SER A 314 -2.15 13.40 -8.63
CA SER A 314 -0.96 13.36 -9.49
C SER A 314 0.12 14.34 -9.03
N SER A 315 -0.27 15.52 -8.54
CA SER A 315 0.67 16.61 -8.21
C SER A 315 1.60 16.26 -7.06
N LYS A 316 1.13 15.47 -6.08
CA LYS A 316 1.96 15.03 -4.93
C LYS A 316 3.24 14.30 -5.37
N LYS A 317 3.26 13.71 -6.57
CA LYS A 317 4.40 12.95 -7.13
C LYS A 317 5.60 13.84 -7.48
N TRP A 318 5.39 15.15 -7.61
CA TRP A 318 6.44 16.11 -7.98
C TRP A 318 7.20 16.69 -6.77
N ILE A 319 6.65 16.55 -5.57
CA ILE A 319 7.24 17.08 -4.33
C ILE A 319 8.65 16.53 -4.06
N PRO A 320 8.98 15.24 -4.26
CA PRO A 320 10.35 14.74 -4.11
C PRO A 320 11.38 15.48 -4.98
N GLY A 321 10.98 15.93 -6.19
CA GLY A 321 11.85 16.72 -7.06
C GLY A 321 12.28 18.06 -6.44
N MET A 322 11.42 18.64 -5.61
CA MET A 322 11.63 19.94 -4.96
C MET A 322 12.67 19.89 -3.83
N LEU A 323 13.07 18.70 -3.38
CA LEU A 323 14.23 18.54 -2.49
C LEU A 323 15.55 18.99 -3.14
N ARG A 324 15.57 19.14 -4.47
CA ARG A 324 16.69 19.64 -5.27
C ARG A 324 16.51 21.10 -5.69
N ASP A 325 15.54 21.82 -5.12
CA ASP A 325 15.33 23.24 -5.43
C ASP A 325 16.52 24.10 -4.99
N LYS A 326 16.77 25.21 -5.70
CA LYS A 326 17.82 26.17 -5.34
C LYS A 326 17.52 26.89 -4.03
N ASP A 327 16.25 27.12 -3.71
CA ASP A 327 15.84 27.80 -2.49
C ASP A 327 15.71 26.82 -1.31
N ALA A 328 16.42 27.13 -0.21
CA ALA A 328 16.45 26.28 0.97
C ALA A 328 15.07 26.11 1.64
N MET A 329 14.23 27.14 1.61
CA MET A 329 12.90 27.06 2.22
C MET A 329 11.98 26.13 1.43
N VAL A 330 12.14 26.08 0.11
CA VAL A 330 11.42 25.11 -0.73
C VAL A 330 11.86 23.68 -0.39
N ARG A 331 13.17 23.43 -0.23
CA ARG A 331 13.68 22.11 0.19
C ARG A 331 13.10 21.68 1.54
N VAL A 332 13.12 22.57 2.54
CA VAL A 332 12.53 22.30 3.87
C VAL A 332 11.04 22.01 3.76
N LYS A 333 10.28 22.85 3.02
CA LYS A 333 8.84 22.66 2.84
C LYS A 333 8.51 21.35 2.13
N ALA A 334 9.28 20.98 1.12
CA ALA A 334 9.14 19.70 0.42
C ALA A 334 9.40 18.52 1.37
N SER A 335 10.47 18.57 2.17
CA SER A 335 10.78 17.51 3.14
C SER A 335 9.68 17.33 4.20
N TRP A 336 9.06 18.42 4.66
CA TRP A 336 7.89 18.37 5.55
C TRP A 336 6.68 17.73 4.85
N ALA A 337 6.43 18.10 3.60
CA ALA A 337 5.32 17.57 2.82
C ALA A 337 5.44 16.06 2.57
N LEU A 338 6.66 15.52 2.42
CA LEU A 338 6.88 14.07 2.33
C LEU A 338 6.37 13.34 3.57
N ILE A 339 6.53 13.91 4.76
CA ILE A 339 5.97 13.34 6.00
C ILE A 339 4.45 13.39 5.97
N GLN A 340 3.88 14.54 5.59
CA GLN A 340 2.42 14.70 5.55
C GLN A 340 1.76 13.73 4.59
N LEU A 341 2.39 13.49 3.44
CA LEU A 341 1.92 12.58 2.40
C LEU A 341 2.39 11.13 2.61
N GLU A 342 3.18 10.87 3.64
CA GLU A 342 3.78 9.59 3.97
C GLU A 342 4.63 8.98 2.83
N ARG A 343 5.33 9.82 2.06
CA ARG A 343 6.10 9.43 0.87
C ARG A 343 7.44 8.79 1.22
N THR A 344 7.39 7.60 1.79
CA THR A 344 8.56 6.81 2.19
C THR A 344 9.41 6.35 0.99
N ASP A 345 8.83 6.30 -0.21
CA ASP A 345 9.57 6.12 -1.47
C ASP A 345 10.61 7.22 -1.72
N ALA A 346 10.41 8.41 -1.16
CA ALA A 346 11.31 9.56 -1.32
C ALA A 346 12.36 9.68 -0.21
N ILE A 347 12.51 8.68 0.67
CA ILE A 347 13.58 8.63 1.68
C ILE A 347 14.97 8.82 1.04
N PRO A 348 15.35 8.13 -0.06
CA PRO A 348 16.66 8.31 -0.69
C PRO A 348 16.87 9.74 -1.22
N ASP A 349 15.82 10.38 -1.73
CA ASP A 349 15.89 11.77 -2.19
C ASP A 349 16.15 12.73 -1.03
N LEU A 350 15.50 12.51 0.12
CA LEU A 350 15.66 13.35 1.31
C LEU A 350 17.02 13.12 1.98
N GLU A 351 17.53 11.89 1.98
CA GLU A 351 18.91 11.57 2.38
C GLU A 351 19.93 12.34 1.55
N ALA A 352 19.79 12.31 0.21
CA ALA A 352 20.68 13.02 -0.68
C ALA A 352 20.62 14.55 -0.44
N ALA A 353 19.43 15.09 -0.21
CA ALA A 353 19.25 16.51 0.10
C ALA A 353 19.93 16.91 1.42
N ALA A 354 19.74 16.13 2.50
CA ALA A 354 20.39 16.38 3.79
C ALA A 354 21.91 16.24 3.72
N MET A 355 22.42 15.28 2.95
CA MET A 355 23.86 15.06 2.78
C MET A 355 24.54 16.19 2.01
N THR A 356 23.86 16.77 1.02
CA THR A 356 24.43 17.79 0.12
C THR A 356 24.16 19.23 0.56
N GLU A 357 23.32 19.44 1.58
CA GLU A 357 23.04 20.75 2.16
C GLU A 357 24.28 21.37 2.83
N THR A 358 24.56 22.63 2.50
CA THR A 358 25.70 23.38 3.03
C THR A 358 25.31 24.31 4.17
N ASP A 359 24.04 24.72 4.25
CA ASP A 359 23.54 25.47 5.40
C ASP A 359 23.23 24.50 6.57
N ASN A 360 23.99 24.63 7.66
CA ASN A 360 23.85 23.77 8.84
C ASN A 360 22.45 23.79 9.47
N ASN A 361 21.76 24.93 9.47
CA ASN A 361 20.42 25.03 10.07
C ASN A 361 19.40 24.28 9.21
N ILE A 362 19.52 24.44 7.88
CA ILE A 362 18.65 23.74 6.93
C ILE A 362 18.91 22.24 6.99
N LYS A 363 20.18 21.83 7.06
CA LYS A 363 20.56 20.43 7.19
C LYS A 363 19.94 19.77 8.41
N ILE A 364 19.97 20.43 9.58
CA ILE A 364 19.34 19.94 10.81
C ILE A 364 17.83 19.71 10.60
N GLU A 365 17.13 20.63 9.95
CA GLU A 365 15.69 20.46 9.66
C GLU A 365 15.42 19.33 8.66
N LEU A 366 16.25 19.17 7.61
CA LEU A 366 16.14 18.04 6.68
C LEU A 366 16.38 16.69 7.37
N GLU A 367 17.40 16.58 8.23
CA GLU A 367 17.71 15.37 9.00
C GLU A 367 16.60 15.02 10.00
N LYS A 368 16.02 16.03 10.65
CA LYS A 368 14.85 15.87 11.53
C LYS A 368 13.64 15.35 10.74
N ASN A 369 13.36 15.91 9.57
CA ASN A 369 12.27 15.47 8.72
C ASN A 369 12.51 14.06 8.15
N LEU A 370 13.76 13.73 7.81
CA LEU A 370 14.17 12.39 7.39
C LEU A 370 13.91 11.36 8.49
N LYS A 371 14.28 11.68 9.73
CA LYS A 371 14.02 10.81 10.88
C LYS A 371 12.51 10.59 11.08
N ALA A 372 11.70 11.64 10.94
CA ALA A 372 10.25 11.53 11.03
C ALA A 372 9.65 10.68 9.90
N LEU A 373 10.13 10.85 8.66
CA LEU A 373 9.68 10.08 7.50
C LEU A 373 10.05 8.60 7.63
N ARG A 374 11.27 8.28 8.08
CA ARG A 374 11.67 6.89 8.39
C ARG A 374 10.81 6.27 9.48
N GLY A 375 10.37 7.06 10.47
CA GLY A 375 9.47 6.60 11.53
C GLY A 375 8.06 6.19 11.09
N ILE A 376 7.71 6.37 9.80
CA ILE A 376 6.48 5.81 9.20
C ILE A 376 6.65 4.31 8.92
N LEU A 377 7.87 3.90 8.57
CA LEU A 377 8.20 2.48 8.45
C LEU A 377 8.27 1.91 9.87
N GLY A 378 7.56 0.82 10.15
CA GLY A 378 7.63 0.19 11.46
C GLY A 378 9.06 -0.31 11.76
N SER A 379 9.34 -0.60 13.03
CA SER A 379 10.70 -0.87 13.51
C SER A 379 11.35 -2.09 12.83
N ASN A 380 12.06 -1.86 11.73
CA ASN A 380 13.18 -2.62 11.13
C ASN A 380 13.92 -1.79 10.05
N SER A 381 13.88 -0.46 10.12
CA SER A 381 14.53 0.48 9.19
C SER A 381 15.66 1.27 9.83
#